data_AF-A0A3M0XJC6-F1
#
_entry.id   AF-A0A3M0XJC6-F1
#
_cell.length_a   1.000
_cell.length_b   1.000
_cell.length_c   1.000
_cell.angle_alpha   90.00
_cell.angle_beta   90.00
_cell.angle_gamma   90.00
#
_symmetry.space_group_name_H-M   'P 1'
#
loop_
_entity.id
_entity.type
_entity.pdbx_description
1 polymer ?
#
loop_
_entity_poly.entity_id
_entity_poly.type
_entity_poly.pdbx_seq_one_letter_code
_entity_poly.pdbx_strand_id
1 'polypeptide(L)'
;MFLSLTTIAYGGEQQKRCPICGMLLKGNENTAFVIEWKNGDETTYCCPHCGLWVVAQGDERILFAKTRDFISGEWVDAKKAFYLFNSKAVPACSPSWISFERKKDAERFQKGFGGEIYTYEEAIKKRAGMPKEMSQ
;
A
#
# COMPACT_ATOMS: atom_id res chain seq x y z
N MET A 1 49.39 -15.30 25.99
CA MET A 1 48.91 -13.97 25.53
C MET A 1 49.05 -13.97 24.02
N PHE A 2 48.03 -14.02 23.17
CA PHE A 2 46.69 -13.43 23.25
C PHE A 2 45.70 -14.31 22.46
N LEU A 3 44.54 -14.59 23.07
CA LEU A 3 43.36 -15.12 22.36
C LEU A 3 42.70 -13.94 21.63
N SER A 4 42.82 -13.88 20.31
CA SER A 4 42.06 -12.94 19.49
C SER A 4 40.61 -13.39 19.41
N LEU A 5 39.74 -12.70 20.17
CA LEU A 5 38.29 -12.77 20.03
C LEU A 5 37.89 -12.04 18.75
N THR A 6 37.49 -12.80 17.73
CA THR A 6 36.81 -12.30 16.54
C THR A 6 35.40 -11.87 16.93
N THR A 7 35.18 -10.56 17.04
CA THR A 7 33.85 -9.97 17.15
C THR A 7 33.14 -10.10 15.80
N ILE A 8 32.19 -11.04 15.69
CA ILE A 8 31.27 -11.09 14.56
C ILE A 8 30.21 -10.00 14.78
N ALA A 9 30.25 -8.95 13.97
CA ALA A 9 29.19 -7.95 13.95
C ALA A 9 27.94 -8.55 13.27
N TYR A 10 26.89 -8.81 14.05
CA TYR A 10 25.57 -9.13 13.52
C TYR A 10 24.92 -7.86 12.96
N GLY A 11 25.10 -7.60 11.66
CA GLY A 11 24.36 -6.57 10.93
C GLY A 11 22.93 -7.03 10.67
N GLY A 12 22.00 -6.71 11.57
CA GLY A 12 20.57 -6.90 11.32
C GLY A 12 20.04 -5.83 10.37
N GLU A 13 19.50 -6.22 9.21
CA GLU A 13 18.74 -5.33 8.32
C GLU A 13 17.57 -4.69 9.09
N GLN A 14 17.56 -3.35 9.21
CA GLN A 14 16.40 -2.65 9.75
C GLN A 14 15.21 -2.79 8.80
N GLN A 15 14.16 -3.47 9.24
CA GLN A 15 12.97 -3.69 8.42
C GLN A 15 12.12 -2.42 8.35
N LYS A 16 11.94 -1.89 7.13
CA LYS A 16 11.08 -0.72 6.88
C LYS A 16 9.60 -1.06 7.19
N ARG A 17 8.89 -0.10 7.78
CA ARG A 17 7.48 -0.21 8.20
C ARG A 17 6.64 0.89 7.56
N CYS A 18 5.36 0.59 7.34
CA CYS A 18 4.35 1.56 6.95
C CYS A 18 4.23 2.65 8.03
N PRO A 19 4.36 3.94 7.70
CA PRO A 19 4.36 5.02 8.69
C PRO A 19 2.98 5.28 9.32
N ILE A 20 1.91 4.73 8.74
CA ILE A 20 0.54 4.91 9.25
C ILE A 20 0.12 3.77 10.19
N CYS A 21 0.37 2.51 9.82
CA CYS A 21 -0.12 1.35 10.57
C CYS A 21 0.99 0.46 11.17
N GLY A 22 2.27 0.75 10.94
CA GLY A 22 3.39 -0.01 11.48
C GLY A 22 3.63 -1.39 10.85
N MET A 23 2.81 -1.80 9.88
CA MET A 23 2.98 -3.06 9.13
C MET A 23 4.30 -3.09 8.37
N LEU A 24 4.95 -4.25 8.31
CA LEU A 24 6.19 -4.43 7.56
C LEU A 24 5.96 -4.20 6.07
N LEU A 25 6.88 -3.47 5.42
CA LEU A 25 6.83 -3.32 3.95
C LEU A 25 7.27 -4.62 3.26
N LYS A 26 8.20 -5.35 3.87
CA LYS A 26 8.61 -6.69 3.44
C LYS A 26 7.44 -7.67 3.54
N GLY A 27 7.18 -8.42 2.48
CA GLY A 27 6.03 -9.32 2.34
C GLY A 27 4.75 -8.64 1.82
N ASN A 28 4.75 -7.31 1.63
CA ASN A 28 3.64 -6.54 1.09
C ASN A 28 4.00 -5.86 -0.25
N GLU A 29 4.97 -6.42 -0.98
CA GLU A 29 5.55 -5.82 -2.18
C GLU A 29 4.52 -5.64 -3.30
N ASN A 30 3.57 -6.58 -3.44
CA ASN A 30 2.51 -6.53 -4.47
C ASN A 30 1.29 -5.69 -4.06
N THR A 31 1.23 -5.21 -2.84
CA THR A 31 0.20 -4.27 -2.39
C THR A 31 0.75 -2.86 -2.19
N ALA A 32 2.06 -2.67 -2.25
CA ALA A 32 2.70 -1.42 -1.89
C ALA A 32 2.10 -0.20 -2.59
N PHE A 33 2.06 0.91 -1.86
CA PHE A 33 1.63 2.22 -2.34
C PHE A 33 2.73 3.21 -2.03
N VAL A 34 3.05 4.12 -2.96
CA VAL A 34 4.10 5.13 -2.78
C VAL A 34 3.54 6.50 -3.12
N ILE A 35 3.87 7.47 -2.28
CA ILE A 35 3.65 8.89 -2.54
C ILE A 35 5.02 9.53 -2.75
N GLU A 36 5.15 10.22 -3.87
CA GLU A 36 6.28 11.10 -4.18
C GLU A 36 5.87 12.53 -3.83
N TRP A 37 6.72 13.22 -3.09
CA TRP A 37 6.47 14.57 -2.59
C TRP A 37 7.19 15.61 -3.46
N LYS A 38 6.68 16.85 -3.48
CA LYS A 38 7.27 17.95 -4.27
C LYS A 38 8.71 18.31 -3.88
N ASN A 39 9.14 17.94 -2.66
CA ASN A 39 10.52 18.14 -2.20
C ASN A 39 11.48 17.03 -2.67
N GLY A 40 10.99 16.02 -3.41
CA GLY A 40 11.77 14.88 -3.91
C GLY A 40 11.78 13.66 -2.99
N ASP A 41 11.19 13.73 -1.81
CA ASP A 41 11.09 12.57 -0.91
C ASP A 41 10.06 11.54 -1.44
N GLU A 42 10.24 10.29 -1.06
CA GLU A 42 9.24 9.22 -1.26
C GLU A 42 8.80 8.64 0.08
N THR A 43 7.51 8.34 0.21
CA THR A 43 6.97 7.59 1.34
C THR A 43 6.24 6.34 0.85
N THR A 44 6.68 5.18 1.34
CA THR A 44 6.07 3.88 1.03
C THR A 44 5.13 3.42 2.14
N TYR A 45 3.98 2.91 1.73
CA TYR A 45 2.94 2.31 2.57
C TYR A 45 2.79 0.83 2.19
N CYS A 46 2.39 -0.01 3.14
CA CYS A 46 2.26 -1.45 2.90
C CYS A 46 1.13 -1.79 1.92
N CYS A 47 0.07 -0.97 1.84
CA CYS A 47 -1.08 -1.23 0.98
C CYS A 47 -1.81 0.08 0.61
N PRO A 48 -2.76 0.02 -0.36
CA PRO A 48 -3.55 1.19 -0.75
C PRO A 48 -4.41 1.76 0.39
N HIS A 49 -4.75 0.98 1.42
CA HIS A 49 -5.56 1.48 2.55
C HIS A 49 -4.98 2.75 3.20
N CYS A 50 -3.68 2.75 3.49
CA CYS A 50 -3.01 3.90 4.11
C CYS A 50 -2.65 4.97 3.07
N GLY A 51 -2.17 4.54 1.89
CA GLY A 51 -1.80 5.45 0.81
C GLY A 51 -2.98 6.31 0.32
N LEU A 52 -4.12 5.68 0.02
CA LEU A 52 -5.35 6.37 -0.38
C LEU A 52 -5.86 7.30 0.72
N TRP A 53 -5.67 6.96 2.00
CA TRP A 53 -6.08 7.84 3.09
C TRP A 53 -5.27 9.14 3.10
N VAL A 54 -3.95 9.04 2.92
CA VAL A 54 -3.07 10.21 2.85
C VAL A 54 -3.42 11.08 1.65
N VAL A 55 -3.61 10.46 0.47
CA VAL A 55 -3.98 11.23 -0.73
C VAL A 55 -5.36 11.87 -0.59
N ALA A 56 -6.30 11.19 0.06
CA ALA A 56 -7.64 11.72 0.33
C ALA A 56 -7.66 12.94 1.26
N GLN A 57 -6.58 13.22 2.01
CA GLN A 57 -6.48 14.45 2.81
C GLN A 57 -6.24 15.70 1.95
N GLY A 58 -5.95 15.54 0.65
CA GLY A 58 -5.79 16.66 -0.27
C GLY A 58 -4.54 17.51 -0.05
N ASP A 59 -3.46 16.90 0.47
CA ASP A 59 -2.19 17.59 0.71
C ASP A 59 -1.55 18.05 -0.60
N GLU A 60 -1.43 19.37 -0.79
CA GLU A 60 -0.88 19.98 -2.00
C GLU A 60 0.61 19.69 -2.22
N ARG A 61 1.31 19.13 -1.23
CA ARG A 61 2.72 18.74 -1.33
C ARG A 61 2.91 17.41 -2.06
N ILE A 62 1.85 16.66 -2.30
CA ILE A 62 1.89 15.43 -3.09
C ILE A 62 2.20 15.80 -4.55
N LEU A 63 3.28 15.23 -5.09
CA LEU A 63 3.65 15.38 -6.49
C LEU A 63 3.00 14.28 -7.34
N PHE A 64 3.17 13.03 -6.91
CA PHE A 64 2.70 11.86 -7.63
C PHE A 64 2.38 10.71 -6.66
N ALA A 65 1.53 9.78 -7.07
CA ALA A 65 1.23 8.58 -6.31
C ALA A 65 1.19 7.37 -7.24
N LYS A 66 1.83 6.28 -6.82
CA LYS A 66 1.86 5.01 -7.55
C LYS A 66 1.46 3.86 -6.63
N THR A 67 0.84 2.85 -7.22
CA THR A 67 0.41 1.63 -6.52
C THR A 67 0.80 0.42 -7.34
N ARG A 68 0.90 -0.74 -6.70
CA ARG A 68 1.23 -1.98 -7.38
C ARG A 68 -0.01 -2.60 -8.01
N ASP A 69 0.09 -3.06 -9.25
CA ASP A 69 -0.89 -4.01 -9.77
C ASP A 69 -0.73 -5.32 -9.02
N PHE A 70 -1.79 -5.77 -8.33
CA PHE A 70 -1.69 -6.91 -7.41
C PHE A 70 -1.29 -8.23 -8.11
N ILE A 71 -1.60 -8.37 -9.40
CA ILE A 71 -1.33 -9.60 -10.16
C ILE A 71 0.09 -9.60 -10.72
N SER A 72 0.45 -8.57 -11.49
CA SER A 72 1.75 -8.48 -12.16
C SER A 72 2.87 -8.03 -11.24
N GLY A 73 2.53 -7.29 -10.18
CA GLY A 73 3.51 -6.62 -9.33
C GLY A 73 4.09 -5.36 -9.96
N GLU A 74 3.62 -4.89 -11.12
CA GLU A 74 4.14 -3.67 -11.75
C GLU A 74 3.64 -2.39 -11.07
N TRP A 75 4.39 -1.29 -11.21
CA TRP A 75 3.95 0.02 -10.71
C TRP A 75 2.95 0.66 -11.68
N VAL A 76 1.85 1.16 -11.13
CA VAL A 76 0.77 1.82 -11.85
C VAL A 76 0.56 3.21 -11.25
N ASP A 77 0.28 4.20 -12.10
CA ASP A 77 -0.24 5.49 -11.64
C ASP A 77 -1.51 5.26 -10.82
N ALA A 78 -1.50 5.69 -9.55
CA ALA A 78 -2.60 5.44 -8.63
C ALA A 78 -3.93 6.00 -9.16
N LYS A 79 -3.89 7.08 -9.96
CA LYS A 79 -5.10 7.68 -10.55
C LYS A 79 -5.73 6.83 -11.65
N LYS A 80 -4.95 5.95 -12.28
CA LYS A 80 -5.40 5.08 -13.37
C LYS A 80 -5.80 3.67 -12.91
N ALA A 81 -5.50 3.32 -11.67
CA ALA A 81 -5.80 2.01 -11.10
C ALA A 81 -7.28 1.87 -10.71
N PHE A 82 -7.73 0.62 -10.65
CA PHE A 82 -8.99 0.20 -10.07
C PHE A 82 -8.74 -0.43 -8.71
N TYR A 83 -9.63 -0.16 -7.75
CA TYR A 83 -9.45 -0.59 -6.37
C TYR A 83 -10.58 -1.52 -5.95
N LEU A 84 -10.26 -2.75 -5.59
CA LEU A 84 -11.20 -3.68 -4.98
C LEU A 84 -11.17 -3.49 -3.46
N PHE A 85 -12.30 -3.07 -2.91
CA PHE A 85 -12.51 -2.85 -1.50
C PHE A 85 -13.25 -4.03 -0.85
N ASN A 86 -12.83 -4.38 0.37
CA ASN A 86 -13.50 -5.32 1.26
C ASN A 86 -13.73 -6.70 0.62
N SER A 87 -12.73 -7.20 -0.10
CA SER A 87 -12.74 -8.58 -0.58
C SER A 87 -12.42 -9.54 0.57
N LYS A 88 -12.84 -10.80 0.43
CA LYS A 88 -12.48 -11.88 1.36
C LYS A 88 -10.99 -12.22 1.33
N ALA A 89 -10.28 -11.85 0.25
CA ALA A 89 -8.82 -11.92 0.23
C ALA A 89 -8.24 -10.74 1.01
N VAL A 90 -7.34 -11.04 1.94
CA VAL A 90 -6.73 -10.04 2.82
C VAL A 90 -5.21 -10.11 2.68
N PRO A 91 -4.65 -9.61 1.56
CA PRO A 91 -3.20 -9.70 1.33
C PRO A 91 -2.37 -8.84 2.28
N ALA A 92 -2.94 -7.75 2.79
CA ALA A 92 -2.24 -6.83 3.71
C ALA A 92 -3.06 -6.56 4.98
N CYS A 93 -4.19 -5.88 4.86
CA CYS A 93 -5.07 -5.54 5.99
C CYS A 93 -6.55 -5.75 5.63
N SER A 94 -7.40 -5.87 6.65
CA SER A 94 -8.86 -5.93 6.52
C SER A 94 -9.48 -4.64 7.06
N PRO A 95 -10.50 -4.03 6.41
CA PRO A 95 -10.99 -4.39 5.09
C PRO A 95 -9.91 -4.14 4.04
N SER A 96 -9.82 -5.05 3.08
CA SER A 96 -8.78 -4.99 2.08
C SER A 96 -9.03 -3.89 1.07
N TRP A 97 -7.94 -3.27 0.62
CA TRP A 97 -7.89 -2.43 -0.57
C TRP A 97 -6.83 -3.04 -1.48
N ILE A 98 -7.23 -3.48 -2.66
CA ILE A 98 -6.35 -4.16 -3.61
C ILE A 98 -6.41 -3.41 -4.94
N SER A 99 -5.25 -3.05 -5.48
CA SER A 99 -5.12 -2.28 -6.72
C SER A 99 -4.90 -3.18 -7.93
N PHE A 100 -5.53 -2.81 -9.03
CA PHE A 100 -5.39 -3.48 -10.32
C PHE A 100 -5.21 -2.43 -11.42
N GLU A 101 -4.30 -2.67 -12.36
CA GLU A 101 -4.15 -1.82 -13.54
C GLU A 101 -5.39 -1.89 -14.43
N ARG A 102 -5.92 -3.10 -14.62
CA ARG A 102 -7.03 -3.37 -15.54
C ARG A 102 -8.29 -3.70 -14.78
N LYS A 103 -9.40 -3.02 -15.12
CA LYS A 103 -10.73 -3.30 -14.55
C LYS A 103 -11.13 -4.77 -14.67
N LYS A 104 -10.83 -5.40 -15.81
CA LYS A 104 -11.14 -6.82 -16.07
C LYS A 104 -10.48 -7.76 -15.05
N ASP A 105 -9.32 -7.42 -14.54
CA ASP A 105 -8.62 -8.22 -13.54
C ASP A 105 -9.23 -8.02 -12.15
N ALA A 106 -9.59 -6.78 -11.80
CA ALA A 106 -10.37 -6.50 -10.60
C ALA A 106 -11.72 -7.26 -10.61
N GLU A 107 -12.44 -7.28 -11.74
CA GLU A 107 -13.70 -8.02 -11.91
C GLU A 107 -13.52 -9.53 -11.78
N ARG A 108 -12.43 -10.08 -12.34
CA ARG A 108 -12.10 -11.51 -12.18
C ARG A 108 -11.82 -11.85 -10.73
N PHE A 109 -11.05 -11.02 -10.04
CA PHE A 109 -10.74 -11.21 -8.62
C PHE A 109 -12.00 -11.08 -7.76
N GLN A 110 -12.84 -10.09 -8.03
CA GLN A 110 -14.13 -9.88 -7.37
C GLN A 110 -15.06 -11.09 -7.48
N LYS A 111 -15.10 -11.78 -8.63
CA LYS A 111 -15.91 -13.00 -8.80
C LYS A 111 -15.52 -14.11 -7.84
N GLY A 112 -14.24 -14.24 -7.50
CA GLY A 112 -13.74 -15.26 -6.57
C GLY A 112 -13.81 -14.84 -5.10
N PHE A 113 -13.55 -13.57 -4.81
CA PHE A 113 -13.32 -13.08 -3.45
C PHE A 113 -14.37 -12.06 -2.96
N GLY A 114 -15.33 -11.68 -3.79
CA GLY A 114 -16.30 -10.62 -3.50
C GLY A 114 -15.65 -9.24 -3.42
N GLY A 115 -16.31 -8.32 -2.71
CA GLY A 115 -15.88 -6.93 -2.59
C GLY A 115 -16.52 -6.01 -3.63
N GLU A 116 -16.12 -4.75 -3.58
CA GLU A 116 -16.66 -3.67 -4.42
C GLU A 116 -15.52 -3.00 -5.19
N ILE A 117 -15.68 -2.81 -6.50
CA ILE A 117 -14.68 -2.17 -7.34
C ILE A 117 -14.96 -0.67 -7.41
N TYR A 118 -13.92 0.12 -7.19
CA TYR A 118 -13.93 1.57 -7.22
C TYR A 118 -12.92 2.10 -8.23
N THR A 119 -13.23 3.22 -8.89
CA THR A 119 -12.21 4.06 -9.53
C THR A 119 -11.37 4.76 -8.45
N TYR A 120 -10.30 5.42 -8.87
CA TYR A 120 -9.49 6.23 -7.96
C TYR A 120 -10.29 7.31 -7.22
N GLU A 121 -11.12 8.09 -7.94
CA GLU A 121 -11.91 9.18 -7.37
C GLU A 121 -12.90 8.68 -6.31
N GLU A 122 -13.55 7.54 -6.59
CA GLU A 122 -14.48 6.92 -5.67
C GLU A 122 -13.75 6.34 -4.45
N ALA A 123 -12.57 5.74 -4.68
CA ALA A 123 -11.74 5.17 -3.62
C ALA A 123 -11.24 6.23 -2.63
N ILE A 124 -10.72 7.36 -3.10
CA ILE A 124 -10.29 8.45 -2.21
C ILE A 124 -11.47 9.07 -1.46
N LYS A 125 -12.64 9.23 -2.11
CA LYS A 125 -13.85 9.75 -1.47
C LYS A 125 -14.32 8.82 -0.36
N LYS A 126 -14.35 7.51 -0.63
CA LYS A 126 -14.71 6.49 0.36
C LYS A 126 -13.71 6.45 1.51
N ARG A 127 -12.41 6.54 1.20
CA ARG A 127 -11.36 6.48 2.22
C ARG A 127 -11.30 7.73 3.10
N ALA A 128 -11.63 8.91 2.56
CA ALA A 128 -11.76 10.16 3.32
C ALA A 128 -12.79 10.04 4.46
N GLY A 129 -13.89 9.31 4.22
CA GLY A 129 -14.96 9.09 5.21
C GLY A 129 -14.67 8.03 6.27
N MET A 130 -13.49 7.40 6.24
CA MET A 130 -13.09 6.33 7.17
C MET A 130 -12.01 6.83 8.14
N PRO A 131 -11.96 6.32 9.39
CA PRO A 131 -10.95 6.73 10.36
C PRO A 131 -9.52 6.41 9.88
N LYS A 132 -8.53 7.17 10.37
CA LYS A 132 -7.11 6.98 10.03
C LYS A 132 -6.62 5.58 10.41
N GLU A 133 -6.81 5.25 11.67
CA GLU A 133 -6.55 3.94 12.25
C GLU A 133 -7.91 3.28 12.44
N MET A 134 -8.06 2.05 11.95
CA MET A 134 -9.21 1.27 12.36
C MET A 134 -8.90 0.72 13.75
N SER A 135 -9.63 1.20 14.75
CA SER A 135 -9.63 0.61 16.09
C SER A 135 -9.93 -0.89 15.96
N GLN A 136 -8.96 -1.71 16.35
CA GLN A 136 -9.18 -3.12 16.63
C GLN A 136 -10.05 -3.26 17.87
#